data_AF-A0A948RF11-F1
#
_entry.id   AF-A0A948RF11-F1
#
_cell.length_a   1.000
_cell.length_b   1.000
_cell.length_c   1.000
_cell.angle_alpha   90.00
_cell.angle_beta   90.00
_cell.angle_gamma   90.00
#
_symmetry.space_group_name_H-M   'P 1'
#
loop_
_entity.id
_entity.type
_entity.pdbx_description
1 polymer ?
#
loop_
_entity_poly.entity_id
_entity_poly.type
_entity_poly.pdbx_seq_one_letter_code
_entity_poly.pdbx_strand_id
1 'polypeptide(L)' 'WEGVRPGTVAKCYGQGHWAYGRIASEVFGKTPRGGDNNALIPADYDRLSGSSAFFGIVRVTLEKA' A
#
# COMPACT_ATOMS: atom_id res chain seq x y z
N TRP A 1 17.82 12.06 -6.88
CA TRP A 1 16.67 11.19 -6.55
C TRP A 1 16.42 11.38 -5.05
N GLU A 2 16.25 12.64 -4.64
CA GLU A 2 16.46 13.08 -3.24
C GLU A 2 15.16 13.39 -2.49
N GLY A 3 14.01 13.22 -3.16
CA GLY A 3 12.71 13.66 -2.66
C GLY A 3 12.12 12.78 -1.56
N VAL A 4 12.80 11.69 -1.18
CA VAL A 4 12.33 10.76 -0.14
C VAL A 4 13.20 10.94 1.10
N ARG A 5 12.56 11.21 2.24
CA ARG A 5 13.24 11.36 3.53
C ARG A 5 13.99 10.07 3.89
N PRO A 6 15.27 10.14 4.30
CA PRO A 6 15.99 8.97 4.78
C PRO A 6 15.25 8.26 5.93
N GLY A 7 15.22 6.93 5.88
CA GLY A 7 14.48 6.10 6.83
C GLY A 7 12.98 5.96 6.53
N THR A 8 12.48 6.50 5.41
CA THR A 8 11.11 6.27 4.93
C THR A 8 11.11 5.69 3.51
N VAL A 9 9.98 5.10 3.13
CA VAL A 9 9.71 4.66 1.76
C VAL A 9 8.44 5.35 1.26
N ALA A 10 8.52 5.95 0.08
CA ALA A 10 7.38 6.62 -0.56
C ALA A 10 6.87 5.74 -1.72
N LYS A 11 5.60 5.30 -1.63
CA LYS A 11 4.92 4.53 -2.68
C LYS A 11 3.51 5.06 -2.88
N CYS A 12 3.14 5.33 -4.13
CA CYS A 12 1.78 5.73 -4.47
C CYS A 12 0.78 4.60 -4.20
N TYR A 13 -0.37 4.97 -3.61
CA TYR A 13 -1.57 4.14 -3.57
C TYR A 13 -2.26 4.13 -4.94
N GLY A 14 -3.00 3.07 -5.26
CA GLY A 14 -3.85 2.97 -6.46
C GLY A 14 -3.45 1.88 -7.47
N GLN A 15 -2.35 1.15 -7.25
CA GLN A 15 -2.05 -0.11 -7.94
C GLN A 15 -2.29 -1.30 -7.00
N GLY A 16 -2.02 -2.53 -7.44
CA GLY A 16 -2.26 -3.74 -6.67
C GLY A 16 -3.64 -4.36 -6.88
N HIS A 17 -4.42 -3.87 -7.86
CA HIS A 17 -5.70 -4.46 -8.19
C HIS A 17 -5.49 -5.86 -8.79
N TRP A 18 -6.09 -6.88 -8.17
CA TRP A 18 -6.25 -8.23 -8.75
C TRP A 18 -7.56 -8.37 -9.53
N ALA A 19 -8.42 -7.36 -9.48
CA ALA A 19 -9.68 -7.25 -10.22
C ALA A 19 -9.75 -5.91 -10.96
N TYR A 20 -10.91 -5.23 -10.93
CA TYR A 20 -11.23 -3.96 -11.60
C TYR A 20 -11.29 -4.07 -13.13
N GLY A 21 -10.28 -4.63 -13.77
CA GLY A 21 -10.28 -4.92 -15.20
C GLY A 21 -8.90 -5.28 -15.73
N ARG A 22 -8.84 -5.56 -17.04
CA ARG A 22 -7.63 -6.04 -17.72
C ARG A 22 -6.43 -5.08 -17.69
N ILE A 23 -6.66 -3.80 -17.46
CA ILE A 23 -5.59 -2.79 -17.39
C ILE A 23 -5.00 -2.75 -15.98
N ALA A 24 -5.87 -2.85 -14.97
CA ALA A 24 -5.53 -2.67 -13.57
C ALA A 24 -5.01 -3.95 -12.90
N SER A 25 -5.31 -5.12 -13.45
CA SER A 25 -4.87 -6.44 -12.97
C SER A 25 -3.99 -7.17 -13.99
N GLU A 26 -3.14 -8.07 -13.51
CA GLU A 26 -2.32 -8.92 -14.38
C GLU A 26 -3.12 -10.12 -14.87
N VAL A 27 -3.82 -10.80 -13.95
CA VAL A 27 -4.83 -11.81 -14.26
C VAL A 27 -6.10 -11.45 -13.50
N PHE A 28 -7.15 -11.06 -14.22
CA PHE A 28 -8.41 -10.62 -13.61
C PHE A 28 -8.98 -11.70 -12.70
N GLY A 29 -9.28 -11.32 -11.46
CA GLY A 29 -9.81 -12.20 -10.41
C GLY A 29 -8.74 -13.04 -9.70
N LYS A 30 -7.46 -12.90 -10.03
CA LYS A 30 -6.40 -13.78 -9.50
C LYS A 30 -5.09 -13.07 -9.14
N THR A 31 -4.46 -12.40 -10.11
CA THR A 31 -3.09 -11.87 -9.94
C THR A 31 -3.10 -10.34 -10.00
N PRO A 32 -2.63 -9.65 -8.94
CA PRO A 32 -2.59 -8.20 -8.91
C PRO A 32 -1.53 -7.62 -9.83
N ARG A 33 -1.80 -6.46 -10.42
CA ARG A 33 -0.75 -5.68 -11.11
C ARG A 33 -0.14 -4.67 -10.15
N GLY A 34 1.14 -4.85 -9.83
CA GLY A 34 1.83 -4.09 -8.78
C GLY A 34 1.45 -4.59 -7.37
N GLY A 35 1.63 -3.74 -6.35
CA GLY A 35 1.34 -4.10 -4.96
C GLY A 35 0.28 -3.21 -4.32
N ASP A 36 -0.61 -3.80 -3.52
CA ASP A 36 -1.61 -3.12 -2.71
C ASP A 36 -0.97 -2.58 -1.42
N ASN A 37 -1.03 -1.27 -1.19
CA ASN A 37 -0.47 -0.66 0.01
C ASN A 37 -1.22 -1.10 1.27
N ASN A 38 -2.54 -1.26 1.19
CA ASN A 38 -3.38 -1.49 2.37
C ASN A 38 -3.12 -2.87 2.99
N ALA A 39 -2.57 -3.82 2.23
CA ALA A 39 -2.08 -5.09 2.76
C ALA A 39 -0.92 -4.93 3.76
N LEU A 40 -0.23 -3.78 3.76
CA LEU A 40 0.87 -3.46 4.68
C LEU A 40 0.43 -2.63 5.89
N ILE A 41 -0.77 -2.04 5.86
CA ILE A 41 -1.24 -1.09 6.88
C ILE A 41 -2.03 -1.85 7.95
N PRO A 42 -1.63 -1.81 9.23
CA PRO A 42 -2.41 -2.40 10.31
C PRO A 42 -3.78 -1.72 10.44
N ALA A 43 -4.80 -2.51 10.79
CA ALA A 43 -6.10 -1.96 11.15
C ALA A 43 -6.02 -1.29 12.54
N ASP A 44 -5.76 0.02 12.55
CA ASP A 44 -5.80 0.87 13.74
C ASP A 44 -6.63 2.12 13.46
N TYR A 45 -7.06 2.79 14.54
CA TYR A 45 -8.05 3.85 14.49
C TYR A 45 -7.68 4.99 15.44
N ASP A 46 -7.85 6.22 14.97
CA ASP A 46 -7.98 7.37 15.86
C ASP A 46 -9.29 7.25 16.63
N ARG A 47 -9.20 6.86 17.90
CA ARG A 47 -10.36 6.46 18.71
C ARG A 47 -11.31 7.61 19.03
N LEU A 48 -10.85 8.87 18.97
CA LEU A 48 -11.72 10.01 19.22
C LEU A 48 -12.61 10.32 18.00
N SER A 49 -12.09 10.19 16.78
CA SER A 49 -12.85 10.47 15.56
C SER A 49 -13.47 9.22 14.90
N GLY A 50 -12.96 8.03 15.20
CA GLY A 50 -13.29 6.80 14.51
C GLY A 50 -12.58 6.62 13.16
N SER A 51 -11.69 7.54 12.78
CA SER A 51 -10.96 7.47 11.50
C SER A 51 -9.96 6.31 11.48
N SER A 52 -9.85 5.60 10.35
CA SER A 52 -8.78 4.63 10.14
C SER A 52 -7.42 5.32 9.97
N ALA A 53 -6.39 4.75 10.60
CA ALA A 53 -5.04 5.28 10.53
C ALA A 53 -4.28 4.71 9.33
N PHE A 54 -3.84 5.59 8.41
CA PHE A 54 -3.09 5.20 7.21
C PHE A 54 -1.62 5.63 7.24
N PHE A 55 -1.24 6.51 8.18
CA PHE A 55 0.08 7.16 8.19
C PHE A 55 0.73 7.06 9.58
N GLY A 56 2.06 7.05 9.61
CA GLY A 56 2.86 7.09 10.84
C GLY A 56 2.97 5.76 11.61
N ILE A 57 1.99 4.87 11.49
CA ILE A 57 1.95 3.58 12.22
C ILE A 57 2.63 2.41 11.48
N VAL A 58 2.88 2.58 10.18
CA VAL A 58 3.34 1.50 9.30
C VAL A 58 4.87 1.42 9.33
N ARG A 59 5.40 0.25 9.68
CA ARG A 59 6.83 -0.07 9.61
C ARG A 59 7.02 -1.26 8.68
N VAL A 60 7.97 -1.17 7.76
CA VAL A 60 8.23 -2.19 6.74
C VAL A 60 9.72 -2.47 6.63
N THR A 61 10.04 -3.69 6.22
CA THR A 61 11.37 -4.09 5.75
C THR A 61 11.30 -4.32 4.25
N LEU A 62 12.38 -4.04 3.54
CA LEU A 62 12.50 -4.28 2.11
C LEU A 62 13.61 -5.29 1.84
N GLU A 63 13.28 -6.30 1.05
CA GLU A 63 14.21 -7.32 0.56
C GLU A 63 14.06 -7.41 -0.95
N LYS A 64 15.15 -7.80 -1.64
CA LYS A 64 15.06 -8.08 -3.08
C LYS A 64 14.29 -9.40 -3.26
N ALA A 65 13.39 -9.42 -4.23
CA ALA A 65 12.65 -10.61 -4.64
C ALA A 65 13.57 -11.67 -5.25
#